data_AF-A0AAU7TPB3-F1
#
_entry.id   AF-A0AAU7TPB3-F1
#
_cell.length_a   1.000
_cell.length_b   1.000
_cell.length_c   1.000
_cell.angle_alpha   90.00
_cell.angle_beta   90.00
_cell.angle_gamma   90.00
#
_symmetry.space_group_name_H-M   'P 1'
#
loop_
_entity.id
_entity.type
_entity.pdbx_description
1 polymer ?
#
loop_
_entity_poly.entity_id
_entity_poly.type
_entity_poly.pdbx_seq_one_letter_code
_entity_poly.pdbx_strand_id
1 'polypeptide(L)'
;MESDAQEQLRIIERAEAAPYVSYPKTPWWYPPVVGLWMGALIAVYTWWREREALFFPALVALIGLEIVFVIWMQRRHGALPFPGRGRPPREIGRIWKQYFAVAPVIVVLVAVVWWLAGGPAAAIAAFVLVTAGIWYYEHRYAIAAAQVRERLR
;
A
#
# COMPACT_ATOMS: atom_id res chain seq x y z
N MET A 1 -41.69 3.43 -14.85
CA MET A 1 -40.97 2.14 -14.73
C MET A 1 -39.49 2.30 -15.06
N GLU A 2 -39.09 2.96 -16.16
CA GLU A 2 -37.66 3.19 -16.48
C GLU A 2 -36.91 4.00 -15.40
N SER A 3 -37.55 5.00 -14.79
CA SER A 3 -36.97 5.80 -13.70
C SER A 3 -36.60 4.95 -12.47
N ASP A 4 -37.41 3.94 -12.15
CA ASP A 4 -37.23 3.10 -10.95
C ASP A 4 -36.08 2.09 -11.16
N ALA A 5 -35.95 1.55 -12.37
CA ALA A 5 -34.82 0.71 -12.76
C ALA A 5 -33.48 1.47 -12.75
N GLN A 6 -33.46 2.74 -13.20
CA GLN A 6 -32.26 3.57 -13.13
C GLN A 6 -31.86 3.90 -11.70
N GLU A 7 -32.83 4.12 -10.82
CA GLU A 7 -32.60 4.40 -9.40
C GLU A 7 -32.07 3.16 -8.66
N GLN A 8 -32.62 1.97 -8.94
CA GLN A 8 -32.10 0.70 -8.43
C GLN A 8 -30.66 0.43 -8.90
N LEU A 9 -30.32 0.72 -10.16
CA LEU A 9 -28.95 0.58 -10.66
C LEU A 9 -27.97 1.53 -9.96
N ARG A 10 -28.37 2.77 -9.65
CA ARG A 10 -27.53 3.71 -8.88
C ARG A 10 -27.29 3.24 -7.46
N ILE A 11 -28.30 2.66 -6.80
CA ILE A 11 -28.17 2.10 -5.44
C ILE A 11 -27.16 0.95 -5.45
N ILE A 12 -27.25 0.06 -6.45
CA ILE A 12 -26.32 -1.06 -6.63
C ILE A 12 -24.89 -0.53 -6.88
N GLU A 13 -24.70 0.43 -7.80
CA GLU A 13 -23.38 0.99 -8.07
C GLU A 13 -22.78 1.68 -6.83
N ARG A 14 -23.60 2.39 -6.05
CA ARG A 14 -23.17 3.03 -4.80
C ARG A 14 -22.79 1.99 -3.75
N ALA A 15 -23.54 0.89 -3.66
CA ALA A 15 -23.21 -0.23 -2.77
C ALA A 15 -21.93 -0.96 -3.19
N GLU A 16 -21.68 -1.15 -4.49
CA GLU A 16 -20.45 -1.74 -5.01
C GLU A 16 -19.21 -0.84 -4.82
N ALA A 17 -19.39 0.47 -4.89
CA ALA A 17 -18.32 1.45 -4.70
C ALA A 17 -18.02 1.76 -3.22
N ALA A 18 -18.98 1.55 -2.31
CA ALA A 18 -18.84 1.87 -0.89
C ALA A 18 -17.58 1.25 -0.24
N PRO A 19 -17.21 -0.02 -0.49
CA PRO A 19 -15.97 -0.61 -0.01
C PRO A 19 -14.71 -0.06 -0.70
N TYR A 20 -14.76 1.00 -1.50
CA TYR A 20 -13.57 1.60 -2.09
C TYR A 20 -13.42 3.08 -1.71
N VAL A 21 -14.54 3.75 -1.43
CA VAL A 21 -14.58 5.19 -1.13
C VAL A 21 -14.88 5.54 0.32
N SER A 22 -15.44 4.59 1.09
CA SER A 22 -15.87 4.79 2.47
C SER A 22 -14.81 4.32 3.47
N TYR A 23 -13.53 4.65 3.23
CA TYR A 23 -12.45 4.34 4.15
C TYR A 23 -12.02 5.55 4.99
N PRO A 24 -11.62 5.32 6.25
CA PRO A 24 -11.01 6.37 7.05
C PRO A 24 -9.72 6.84 6.39
N LYS A 25 -9.47 8.15 6.45
CA LYS A 25 -8.24 8.75 5.92
C LYS A 25 -7.01 8.05 6.51
N THR A 26 -6.08 7.72 5.64
CA THR A 26 -4.81 7.10 6.01
C THR A 26 -3.99 8.08 6.85
N PRO A 27 -3.44 7.67 7.99
CA PRO A 27 -2.62 8.54 8.83
C PRO A 27 -1.37 9.03 8.09
N TRP A 28 -0.93 10.26 8.37
CA TRP A 28 0.25 10.85 7.73
C TRP A 28 1.56 10.10 8.01
N TRP A 29 1.62 9.38 9.14
CA TRP A 29 2.78 8.57 9.54
C TRP A 29 2.84 7.21 8.84
N TYR A 30 1.79 6.78 8.14
CA TYR A 30 1.76 5.47 7.51
C TYR A 30 2.85 5.30 6.42
N PRO A 31 2.99 6.22 5.44
CA PRO A 31 4.06 6.10 4.44
C PRO A 31 5.49 6.03 5.01
N PRO A 32 5.91 6.88 5.98
CA PRO A 32 7.24 6.77 6.56
C PRO A 32 7.43 5.51 7.40
N VAL A 33 6.40 5.00 8.08
CA VAL A 33 6.50 3.74 8.84
C VAL A 33 6.70 2.53 7.92
N VAL A 34 5.97 2.44 6.80
CA VAL A 34 6.15 1.33 5.86
C VAL A 34 7.51 1.40 5.15
N GLY A 35 7.95 2.60 4.76
CA GLY A 35 9.30 2.77 4.23
C GLY A 35 10.35 2.38 5.26
N LEU A 36 10.17 2.73 6.54
CA LEU A 36 11.11 2.38 7.60
C LEU A 36 11.18 0.86 7.80
N TRP A 37 10.03 0.19 7.78
CA TRP A 37 9.97 -1.27 7.85
C TRP A 37 10.70 -1.93 6.67
N MET A 38 10.53 -1.42 5.43
CA MET A 38 11.25 -1.94 4.26
C MET A 38 12.77 -1.70 4.35
N GLY A 39 13.18 -0.49 4.73
CA GLY A 39 14.60 -0.18 4.94
C GLY A 39 15.22 -1.05 6.04
N ALA A 40 14.49 -1.30 7.12
CA ALA A 40 14.91 -2.16 8.21
C ALA A 40 15.06 -3.62 7.78
N LEU A 41 14.16 -4.16 6.95
CA LEU A 41 14.31 -5.51 6.37
C LEU A 41 15.61 -5.65 5.57
N ILE A 42 15.91 -4.67 4.72
CA ILE A 42 17.12 -4.65 3.90
C ILE A 42 18.35 -4.51 4.79
N ALA A 43 18.30 -3.66 5.82
CA ALA A 43 19.39 -3.51 6.78
C ALA A 43 19.64 -4.81 7.55
N VAL A 44 18.60 -5.47 8.08
CA VAL A 44 18.71 -6.76 8.77
C VAL A 44 19.27 -7.83 7.85
N TYR A 45 18.89 -7.84 6.57
CA TYR A 45 19.42 -8.79 5.59
C TYR A 45 20.94 -8.72 5.43
N THR A 46 21.55 -7.55 5.63
CA THR A 46 23.02 -7.43 5.61
C THR A 46 23.71 -8.25 6.70
N TRP A 47 23.03 -8.52 7.82
CA TRP A 47 23.58 -9.29 8.94
C TRP A 47 23.49 -10.81 8.78
N TRP A 48 22.78 -11.31 7.76
CA TRP A 48 22.53 -12.75 7.56
C TRP A 48 23.81 -13.59 7.61
N ARG A 49 24.92 -13.10 7.03
CA ARG A 49 26.19 -13.84 6.96
C ARG A 49 27.15 -13.56 8.11
N GLU A 50 27.04 -12.39 8.75
CA GLU A 50 28.05 -11.91 9.69
C GLU A 50 27.62 -12.03 11.15
N ARG A 51 26.30 -11.98 11.40
CA ARG A 51 25.72 -11.90 12.76
C ARG A 51 24.38 -12.61 12.82
N GLU A 52 24.38 -13.93 12.60
CA GLU A 52 23.17 -14.78 12.64
C GLU A 52 22.37 -14.59 13.94
N ALA A 53 23.07 -14.47 15.08
CA ALA A 53 22.45 -14.26 16.39
C ALA A 53 21.64 -12.95 16.50
N LEU A 54 21.96 -11.93 15.69
CA LEU A 54 21.19 -10.68 15.61
C LEU A 54 20.16 -10.73 14.47
N PHE A 55 20.47 -11.44 13.39
CA PHE A 55 19.60 -11.57 12.22
C PHE A 55 18.24 -12.17 12.58
N PHE A 56 18.23 -13.37 13.19
CA PHE A 56 16.97 -14.09 13.42
C PHE A 56 16.04 -13.34 14.38
N PRO A 57 16.51 -12.82 15.53
CA PRO A 57 15.65 -12.03 16.42
C PRO A 57 15.12 -10.75 15.75
N ALA A 58 15.96 -10.05 14.98
CA ALA A 58 15.53 -8.84 14.28
C ALA A 58 14.49 -9.14 13.19
N LEU A 59 14.67 -10.23 12.44
CA LEU A 59 13.71 -10.69 11.44
C LEU A 59 12.37 -11.06 12.09
N VAL A 60 12.39 -11.84 13.19
CA VAL A 60 11.18 -12.19 13.94
C VAL A 60 10.46 -10.95 14.47
N ALA A 61 11.21 -9.97 14.98
CA ALA A 61 10.64 -8.70 15.42
C ALA A 61 9.97 -7.92 14.28
N LEU A 62 10.59 -7.86 13.09
CA LEU A 62 10.02 -7.19 11.91
C LEU A 62 8.77 -7.91 11.38
N ILE A 63 8.76 -9.25 11.40
CA ILE A 63 7.57 -10.04 11.05
C ILE A 63 6.46 -9.80 12.08
N GLY A 64 6.77 -9.80 13.37
CA GLY A 64 5.82 -9.48 14.43
C GLY A 64 5.21 -8.09 14.27
N LEU A 65 6.04 -7.09 13.92
CA LEU A 65 5.60 -5.73 13.65
C LEU A 65 4.63 -5.67 12.44
N GLU A 66 4.93 -6.40 11.37
CA GLU A 66 4.04 -6.52 10.20
C GLU A 66 2.70 -7.17 10.57
N ILE A 67 2.71 -8.23 11.37
CA ILE A 67 1.47 -8.90 11.83
C ILE A 67 0.63 -7.92 12.66
N VAL A 68 1.24 -7.23 13.62
CA VAL A 68 0.55 -6.22 14.45
C VAL A 68 -0.01 -5.11 13.57
N PHE A 69 0.75 -4.66 12.58
CA PHE A 69 0.33 -3.65 11.63
C PHE A 69 -0.88 -4.10 10.81
N VAL A 70 -0.85 -5.32 10.25
CA VAL A 70 -1.96 -5.89 9.47
C VAL A 70 -3.21 -6.05 10.34
N ILE A 71 -3.09 -6.54 11.59
CA ILE A 71 -4.22 -6.66 12.51
C ILE A 71 -4.82 -5.29 12.82
N TRP A 72 -3.99 -4.30 13.12
CA TRP A 72 -4.45 -2.92 13.36
C TRP A 72 -5.15 -2.35 12.12
N MET A 73 -4.60 -2.59 10.92
CA MET A 73 -5.16 -2.13 9.65
C MET A 73 -6.50 -2.79 9.35
N GLN A 74 -6.62 -4.11 9.56
CA GLN A 74 -7.88 -4.84 9.42
C GLN A 74 -8.94 -4.32 10.41
N ARG A 75 -8.57 -4.04 11.66
CA ARG A 75 -9.48 -3.47 12.65
C ARG A 75 -9.95 -2.05 12.27
N ARG A 76 -9.06 -1.26 11.65
CA ARG A 76 -9.36 0.12 11.23
C ARG A 76 -10.22 0.18 9.97
N HIS A 77 -9.96 -0.69 9.00
CA HIS A 77 -10.58 -0.66 7.67
C HIS A 77 -11.69 -1.70 7.49
N GLY A 78 -11.87 -2.63 8.44
CA GLY A 78 -12.85 -3.72 8.33
C GLY A 78 -12.48 -4.69 7.21
N ALA A 79 -13.31 -4.76 6.16
CA ALA A 79 -12.99 -5.51 4.95
C ALA A 79 -12.06 -4.66 4.06
N LEU A 80 -10.78 -5.06 3.98
CA LEU A 80 -9.83 -4.45 3.05
C LEU A 80 -10.29 -4.73 1.60
N PRO A 81 -10.22 -3.73 0.71
CA PRO A 81 -10.51 -3.92 -0.71
C PRO A 81 -9.31 -4.64 -1.31
N PHE A 82 -9.25 -5.96 -1.15
CA PHE A 82 -8.18 -6.73 -1.74
C PHE A 82 -8.34 -6.77 -3.26
N PRO A 83 -7.26 -6.58 -4.03
CA PRO A 83 -7.30 -6.84 -5.46
C PRO A 83 -7.79 -8.26 -5.72
N GLY A 84 -8.95 -8.38 -6.39
CA GLY A 84 -9.60 -9.66 -6.68
C GLY A 84 -10.88 -9.96 -5.89
N ARG A 85 -11.20 -9.21 -4.82
CA ARG A 85 -12.52 -9.27 -4.16
C ARG A 85 -13.41 -8.12 -4.63
N GLY A 86 -14.10 -8.35 -5.75
CA GLY A 86 -15.03 -7.39 -6.37
C GLY A 86 -14.45 -6.66 -7.59
N ARG A 87 -15.25 -5.79 -8.20
CA ARG A 87 -14.85 -4.96 -9.34
C ARG A 87 -14.62 -3.54 -8.86
N PRO A 88 -13.36 -3.08 -8.71
CA PRO A 88 -13.12 -1.68 -8.36
C PRO A 88 -13.65 -0.76 -9.48
N PRO A 89 -14.16 0.44 -9.15
CA PRO A 89 -14.45 1.47 -10.12
C PRO A 89 -13.25 1.72 -11.05
N ARG A 90 -13.51 2.04 -12.32
CA ARG A 90 -12.48 2.17 -13.37
C ARG A 90 -11.35 3.13 -12.97
N GLU A 91 -11.69 4.18 -12.22
CA GLU A 91 -10.77 5.17 -11.69
C GLU A 91 -9.75 4.55 -10.72
N ILE A 92 -10.22 3.69 -9.83
CA ILE A 92 -9.40 3.03 -8.80
C ILE A 92 -8.60 1.88 -9.42
N GLY A 93 -9.19 1.13 -10.35
CA GLY A 93 -8.49 0.07 -11.08
C GLY A 93 -7.28 0.58 -11.88
N ARG A 94 -7.33 1.81 -12.41
CA ARG A 94 -6.18 2.44 -13.09
C ARG A 94 -5.04 2.73 -12.11
N ILE A 95 -5.35 3.23 -10.91
CA ILE A 95 -4.35 3.52 -9.86
C ILE A 95 -3.68 2.22 -9.41
N TRP A 96 -4.44 1.15 -9.23
CA TRP A 96 -3.88 -0.16 -8.89
C TRP A 96 -2.93 -0.69 -9.97
N LYS A 97 -3.30 -0.60 -11.25
CA LYS A 97 -2.39 -0.99 -12.35
C LYS A 97 -1.10 -0.17 -12.35
N GLN A 98 -1.19 1.14 -12.10
CA GLN A 98 -0.01 2.00 -11.98
C GLN A 98 0.85 1.60 -10.78
N TYR A 99 0.24 1.31 -9.63
CA TYR A 99 0.95 0.84 -8.45
C TYR A 99 1.72 -0.47 -8.72
N PHE A 100 1.06 -1.46 -9.31
CA PHE A 100 1.70 -2.72 -9.68
C PHE A 100 2.78 -2.57 -10.76
N ALA A 101 2.65 -1.57 -11.66
CA ALA A 101 3.68 -1.27 -12.65
C ALA A 101 4.91 -0.54 -12.06
N VAL A 102 4.72 0.29 -11.04
CA VAL A 102 5.79 1.04 -10.38
C VAL A 102 6.57 0.16 -9.39
N ALA A 103 5.91 -0.80 -8.74
CA ALA A 103 6.56 -1.72 -7.80
C ALA A 103 7.85 -2.39 -8.35
N PRO A 104 7.87 -3.02 -9.54
CA PRO A 104 9.10 -3.61 -10.08
C PRO A 104 10.18 -2.57 -10.39
N VAL A 105 9.80 -1.34 -10.76
CA VAL A 105 10.76 -0.25 -10.97
C VAL A 105 11.48 0.11 -9.66
N ILE A 106 10.74 0.20 -8.55
CA ILE A 106 11.35 0.44 -7.23
C ILE A 106 12.31 -0.71 -6.85
N VAL A 107 11.91 -1.96 -7.08
CA VAL A 107 12.76 -3.13 -6.82
C VAL A 107 14.07 -3.05 -7.61
N VAL A 108 13.99 -2.75 -8.91
CA VAL A 108 15.16 -2.60 -9.77
C VAL A 108 16.06 -1.46 -9.29
N LEU A 109 15.50 -0.30 -8.94
CA LEU A 109 16.28 0.83 -8.43
C LEU A 109 17.01 0.48 -7.13
N VAL A 110 16.33 -0.17 -6.18
CA VAL A 110 16.95 -0.61 -4.92
C VAL A 110 18.04 -1.63 -5.17
N ALA A 111 17.83 -2.59 -6.09
CA ALA A 111 18.84 -3.57 -6.47
C ALA A 111 20.07 -2.93 -7.12
N VAL A 112 19.86 -1.91 -7.97
CA VAL A 112 20.95 -1.14 -8.58
C VAL A 112 21.73 -0.37 -7.50
N VAL A 113 21.05 0.28 -6.55
CA VAL A 113 21.74 0.97 -5.44
C VAL A 113 22.51 -0.04 -4.58
N TRP A 114 21.94 -1.20 -4.30
CA TRP A 114 22.63 -2.26 -3.57
C TRP A 114 23.91 -2.68 -4.28
N TRP A 115 23.83 -2.89 -5.60
CA TRP A 115 24.97 -3.30 -6.41
C TRP A 115 26.07 -2.24 -6.46
N LEU A 116 25.72 -0.96 -6.55
CA LEU A 116 26.67 0.13 -6.73
C LEU A 116 27.23 0.69 -5.42
N ALA A 117 26.44 0.72 -4.35
CA ALA A 117 26.74 1.43 -3.11
C ALA A 117 26.59 0.58 -1.83
N GLY A 118 26.18 -0.68 -1.97
CA GLY A 118 26.08 -1.64 -0.86
C GLY A 118 24.79 -1.56 -0.04
N GLY A 119 24.73 -2.43 0.97
CA GLY A 119 23.52 -2.67 1.78
C GLY A 119 22.95 -1.43 2.50
N PRO A 120 23.78 -0.63 3.21
CA PRO A 120 23.27 0.57 3.90
C PRO A 120 22.65 1.59 2.95
N ALA A 121 23.27 1.82 1.79
CA ALA A 121 22.73 2.74 0.78
C ALA A 121 21.41 2.22 0.20
N ALA A 122 21.30 0.91 -0.05
CA ALA A 122 20.06 0.29 -0.51
C ALA A 122 18.93 0.37 0.52
N ALA A 123 19.22 0.22 1.82
CA ALA A 123 18.24 0.40 2.88
C ALA A 123 17.69 1.84 2.93
N ILE A 124 18.55 2.85 2.80
CA ILE A 124 18.14 4.26 2.72
C ILE A 124 17.32 4.50 1.44
N ALA A 125 17.76 3.99 0.30
CA ALA A 125 17.04 4.15 -0.96
C ALA A 125 15.65 3.51 -0.89
N ALA A 126 15.53 2.30 -0.32
CA ALA A 126 14.25 1.63 -0.14
C ALA A 126 13.32 2.39 0.81
N PHE A 127 13.85 2.92 1.92
CA PHE A 127 13.09 3.80 2.82
C PHE A 127 12.48 4.96 2.04
N VAL A 128 13.31 5.73 1.33
CA VAL A 128 12.86 6.91 0.58
C VAL A 128 11.87 6.54 -0.52
N LEU A 129 12.20 5.56 -1.36
CA LEU A 129 11.40 5.17 -2.51
C LEU A 129 10.05 4.59 -2.11
N VAL A 130 10.00 3.74 -1.07
CA VAL A 130 8.74 3.17 -0.58
C VAL A 130 7.89 4.21 0.12
N THR A 131 8.47 5.07 0.96
CA THR A 131 7.74 6.17 1.59
C THR A 131 7.14 7.12 0.55
N ALA A 132 7.93 7.54 -0.43
CA ALA A 132 7.46 8.41 -1.50
C ALA A 132 6.40 7.72 -2.37
N GLY A 133 6.60 6.44 -2.71
CA GLY A 133 5.66 5.64 -3.50
C GLY A 133 4.31 5.47 -2.83
N ILE A 134 4.30 5.13 -1.53
CA ILE A 134 3.07 4.99 -0.75
C ILE A 134 2.39 6.34 -0.57
N TRP A 135 3.14 7.40 -0.25
CA TRP A 135 2.57 8.72 -0.11
C TRP A 135 1.89 9.19 -1.42
N TYR A 136 2.55 8.99 -2.55
CA TYR A 136 2.01 9.32 -3.87
C TYR A 136 0.76 8.47 -4.20
N TYR A 137 0.81 7.17 -3.92
CA TYR A 137 -0.34 6.27 -4.10
C TYR A 137 -1.55 6.72 -3.28
N GLU A 138 -1.36 6.97 -1.98
CA GLU A 138 -2.42 7.41 -1.05
C GLU A 138 -3.03 8.73 -1.50
N HIS A 139 -2.19 9.68 -1.93
CA HIS A 139 -2.66 10.97 -2.43
C HIS A 139 -3.52 10.82 -3.69
N ARG A 140 -3.07 10.01 -4.66
CA ARG A 140 -3.81 9.77 -5.92
C ARG A 140 -5.08 8.98 -5.67
N TYR A 141 -5.05 8.02 -4.76
CA TYR A 141 -6.22 7.25 -4.34
C TYR A 141 -7.27 8.15 -3.69
N ALA A 142 -6.85 9.08 -2.80
CA ALA A 142 -7.77 10.02 -2.17
C ALA A 142 -8.49 10.92 -3.17
N ILE A 143 -7.79 11.38 -4.22
CA ILE A 143 -8.37 12.17 -5.31
C ILE A 143 -9.40 11.34 -6.09
N ALA A 144 -9.05 10.12 -6.49
CA ALA A 144 -9.98 9.24 -7.22
C ALA A 144 -11.19 8.86 -6.38
N ALA A 145 -11.02 8.61 -5.08
CA ALA A 145 -12.11 8.35 -4.17
C ALA A 145 -13.04 9.56 -4.02
N ALA A 146 -12.51 10.79 -4.04
CA ALA A 146 -13.31 12.00 -4.05
C ALA A 146 -14.13 12.13 -5.34
N GLN A 147 -13.53 11.89 -6.50
CA GLN A 147 -14.22 11.91 -7.80
C GLN A 147 -15.37 10.89 -7.86
N VAL A 148 -15.14 9.67 -7.36
CA VAL A 148 -16.19 8.65 -7.30
C VAL A 148 -17.32 9.07 -6.33
N ARG A 149 -17.00 9.68 -5.18
CA ARG A 149 -18.02 10.23 -4.26
C ARG A 149 -18.83 11.36 -4.86
N GLU A 150 -18.22 12.23 -5.66
CA GLU A 150 -18.94 13.30 -6.37
C GLU A 150 -19.84 12.77 -7.49
N ARG A 151 -19.37 11.78 -8.26
CA ARG A 151 -20.17 11.13 -9.31
C ARG A 151 -21.39 10.38 -8.74
N LEU A 152 -21.21 9.75 -7.58
CA LEU A 152 -22.22 8.91 -6.95
C LEU A 152 -23.09 9.67 -5.94
N ARG A 153 -22.95 10.98 -5.77
CA ARG A 153 -23.85 11.82 -4.95
C ARG A 153 -25.17 12.04 -5.68
#